data_AF-A0A1F6PB54-F1
#
_entry.id   AF-A0A1F6PB54-F1
#
_cell.length_a   1.000
_cell.length_b   1.000
_cell.length_c   1.000
_cell.angle_alpha   90.00
_cell.angle_beta   90.00
_cell.angle_gamma   90.00
#
_symmetry.space_group_name_H-M   'P 1'
#
loop_
_entity.id
_entity.type
_entity.pdbx_description
1 polymer ?
#
loop_
_entity_poly.entity_id
_entity_poly.type
_entity_poly.pdbx_seq_one_letter_code
_entity_poly.pdbx_strand_id
1 'polypeptide(L)'
;MHMLDHFWLTYLYQPLFNALIWIYLNIAERNMGWAVVWLTIFLRILLMPFTLISERDNIKQKEVEAQAVEAAKAFKNDSVAQKEEVRRVMQKNHVSPWAKVFSLAFQVLVFLLLYQVFIRGITGERIVKILYPFIDFPGKINLDFYGTNIGNTHDVFWAGLVAIYLFFSIYLKETFSKQRDQSRVTFLFLFPLFTFAILWFLPMVKALFILTTMIFSDIISLIRRVLFPEKKAAVPAKASAKK
;
A
#
# COMPACT_ATOMS: atom_id res chain seq x y z
N MET A 1 9.51 28.42 -7.62
CA MET A 1 8.72 27.54 -6.73
C MET A 1 7.22 27.50 -7.08
N HIS A 2 6.62 28.55 -7.64
CA HIS A 2 5.16 28.60 -7.92
C HIS A 2 4.60 27.58 -8.92
N MET A 3 5.37 27.08 -9.91
CA MET A 3 4.84 26.14 -10.92
C MET A 3 4.54 24.74 -10.36
N LEU A 4 5.39 24.24 -9.46
CA LEU A 4 5.19 22.92 -8.84
C LEU A 4 3.99 22.93 -7.88
N ASP A 5 3.84 24.01 -7.11
CA ASP A 5 2.70 24.18 -6.20
C ASP A 5 1.38 24.29 -6.97
N HIS A 6 1.40 25.00 -8.11
CA HIS A 6 0.23 25.08 -8.99
C HIS A 6 -0.10 23.73 -9.61
N PHE A 7 0.89 23.00 -10.12
CA PHE A 7 0.67 21.67 -10.67
C PHE A 7 0.09 20.71 -9.61
N TRP A 8 0.67 20.70 -8.42
CA TRP A 8 0.21 19.88 -7.29
C TRP A 8 -1.23 20.21 -6.90
N LEU A 9 -1.56 21.50 -6.83
CA LEU A 9 -2.90 21.95 -6.48
C LEU A 9 -3.92 21.56 -7.56
N THR A 10 -3.65 21.91 -8.81
CA THR A 10 -4.61 21.81 -9.92
C THR A 10 -4.82 20.38 -10.41
N TYR A 11 -3.77 19.56 -10.50
CA TYR A 11 -3.85 18.23 -11.12
C TYR A 11 -3.93 17.08 -10.12
N LEU A 12 -3.51 17.27 -8.87
CA LEU A 12 -3.48 16.20 -7.87
C LEU A 12 -4.45 16.46 -6.73
N TYR A 13 -4.32 17.60 -6.06
CA TYR A 13 -5.13 17.91 -4.89
C TYR A 13 -6.58 18.24 -5.24
N GLN A 14 -6.82 19.14 -6.21
CA GLN A 14 -8.15 19.59 -6.56
C GLN A 14 -9.04 18.45 -7.11
N PRO A 15 -8.59 17.58 -8.04
CA PRO A 15 -9.42 16.48 -8.51
C PRO A 15 -9.75 15.49 -7.39
N LEU A 16 -8.76 15.15 -6.55
CA LEU A 16 -8.95 14.22 -5.43
C LEU A 16 -9.91 14.80 -4.38
N PHE A 17 -9.78 16.09 -4.06
CA PHE A 17 -10.69 16.78 -3.15
C PHE A 17 -12.12 16.83 -3.69
N ASN A 18 -12.28 17.16 -4.97
CA ASN A 18 -13.59 17.19 -5.62
C ASN A 18 -14.23 15.80 -5.67
N ALA A 19 -13.45 14.76 -6.00
CA ALA A 19 -13.92 13.38 -5.92
C ALA A 19 -14.36 13.02 -4.49
N LEU A 20 -13.59 13.41 -3.46
CA LEU A 20 -13.95 13.17 -2.07
C LEU A 20 -15.27 13.83 -1.68
N ILE A 21 -15.46 15.11 -2.03
CA ILE A 21 -16.70 15.84 -1.72
C ILE A 21 -17.89 15.28 -2.51
N TRP A 22 -17.68 14.91 -3.77
CA TRP A 22 -18.72 14.27 -4.57
C TRP A 22 -19.16 12.94 -3.95
N ILE A 23 -18.22 12.09 -3.51
CA ILE A 23 -18.53 10.84 -2.80
C ILE A 23 -19.23 11.15 -1.48
N TYR A 24 -18.78 12.15 -0.72
CA TYR A 24 -19.40 12.59 0.52
C TYR A 24 -20.88 12.95 0.35
N LEU A 25 -21.22 13.65 -0.73
CA LEU A 25 -22.58 14.10 -1.01
C LEU A 25 -23.48 13.01 -1.57
N ASN A 26 -22.96 12.16 -2.46
CA ASN A 26 -23.79 11.26 -3.28
C ASN A 26 -23.78 9.80 -2.82
N ILE A 27 -22.70 9.32 -2.20
CA ILE A 27 -22.49 7.89 -1.89
C ILE A 27 -22.40 7.66 -0.38
N ALA A 28 -21.68 8.52 0.33
CA ALA A 28 -21.34 8.30 1.73
C ALA A 28 -22.34 8.93 2.71
N GLU A 29 -23.53 9.32 2.24
CA GLU A 29 -24.62 9.87 3.08
C GLU A 29 -24.16 11.00 4.02
N ARG A 30 -23.28 11.88 3.53
CA ARG A 30 -22.67 12.97 4.32
C ARG A 30 -21.86 12.47 5.52
N ASN A 31 -21.21 11.31 5.42
CA ASN A 31 -20.21 10.83 6.37
C ASN A 31 -18.81 10.84 5.73
N MET A 32 -17.88 11.63 6.28
CA MET A 32 -16.55 11.77 5.68
C MET A 32 -15.67 10.53 5.86
N GLY A 33 -15.86 9.74 6.92
CA GLY A 33 -15.15 8.46 7.07
C GLY A 33 -15.50 7.48 5.95
N TRP A 34 -16.79 7.31 5.66
CA TRP A 34 -17.24 6.51 4.51
C TRP A 34 -16.80 7.09 3.17
N ALA A 35 -16.76 8.42 3.03
CA ALA A 35 -16.27 9.06 1.81
C ALA A 35 -14.79 8.70 1.54
N VAL A 36 -13.97 8.66 2.59
CA VAL A 36 -12.56 8.24 2.48
C VAL A 36 -12.45 6.76 2.12
N VAL A 37 -13.27 5.89 2.72
CA VAL A 37 -13.29 4.44 2.40
C VAL A 37 -13.60 4.25 0.92
N TRP A 38 -14.68 4.86 0.41
CA TRP A 38 -15.09 4.76 -0.99
C TRP A 38 -14.05 5.35 -1.95
N LEU A 39 -13.47 6.50 -1.61
CA LEU A 39 -12.39 7.10 -2.41
C LEU A 39 -11.18 6.16 -2.48
N THR A 40 -10.82 5.53 -1.36
CA THR A 40 -9.70 4.58 -1.31
C THR A 40 -9.96 3.39 -2.20
N ILE A 41 -11.16 2.80 -2.14
CA ILE A 41 -11.57 1.69 -3.00
C ILE A 41 -11.53 2.10 -4.47
N PHE A 42 -12.09 3.27 -4.81
CA PHE A 42 -12.08 3.79 -6.18
C PHE A 42 -10.66 3.94 -6.73
N LEU A 43 -9.76 4.58 -5.97
CA LEU A 43 -8.35 4.73 -6.36
C LEU A 43 -7.69 3.36 -6.53
N ARG A 44 -7.93 2.42 -5.60
CA ARG A 44 -7.39 1.06 -5.69
C ARG A 44 -7.84 0.33 -6.94
N ILE A 45 -9.09 0.48 -7.35
CA ILE A 45 -9.62 -0.10 -8.60
C ILE A 45 -8.94 0.53 -9.81
N LEU A 46 -8.85 1.86 -9.86
CA LEU A 46 -8.20 2.59 -10.95
C LEU A 46 -6.74 2.15 -11.17
N LEU A 47 -6.03 1.88 -10.07
CA LEU A 47 -4.61 1.52 -10.07
C LEU A 47 -4.36 0.02 -10.05
N MET A 48 -5.41 -0.78 -9.98
CA MET A 48 -5.33 -2.22 -10.00
C MET A 48 -4.49 -2.75 -11.18
N PRO A 49 -4.69 -2.33 -12.45
CA PRO A 49 -3.89 -2.85 -13.56
C PRO A 49 -2.40 -2.58 -13.37
N PHE A 50 -2.05 -1.40 -12.86
CA PHE A 50 -0.67 -1.05 -12.56
C PHE A 50 -0.09 -1.94 -11.44
N THR A 51 -0.88 -2.16 -10.38
CA THR A 51 -0.48 -3.00 -9.24
C THR A 51 -0.24 -4.44 -9.68
N LEU A 52 -1.08 -4.98 -10.57
CA LEU A 52 -0.93 -6.34 -11.10
C LEU A 52 0.35 -6.52 -11.93
N ILE A 53 0.69 -5.53 -12.75
CA ILE A 53 1.94 -5.54 -13.53
C ILE A 53 3.14 -5.53 -12.57
N SER A 54 3.12 -4.63 -11.57
CA SER A 54 4.17 -4.55 -10.55
C SER A 54 4.34 -5.87 -9.78
N GLU A 55 3.25 -6.54 -9.42
CA GLU A 55 3.29 -7.84 -8.75
C GLU A 55 3.90 -8.94 -9.61
N ARG A 56 3.57 -9.00 -10.91
CA ARG A 56 4.16 -9.98 -11.83
C ARG A 56 5.68 -9.83 -11.91
N ASP A 57 6.16 -8.59 -11.99
CA ASP A 57 7.59 -8.31 -12.04
C ASP A 57 8.28 -8.63 -10.70
N ASN A 58 7.57 -8.44 -9.57
CA ASN A 58 8.06 -8.87 -8.26
C ASN A 58 8.24 -10.39 -8.15
N ILE A 59 7.38 -11.19 -8.78
CA ILE A 59 7.51 -12.65 -8.78
C ILE A 59 8.79 -13.06 -9.53
N LYS A 60 8.99 -12.54 -10.75
CA LYS A 60 10.22 -12.77 -11.51
C LYS A 60 11.47 -12.33 -10.75
N GLN A 61 11.38 -11.18 -10.06
CA GLN A 61 12.47 -10.70 -9.24
C GLN A 61 12.81 -11.69 -8.11
N LYS A 62 11.83 -12.24 -7.41
CA LYS A 62 12.05 -13.25 -6.37
C LYS A 62 12.66 -14.54 -6.91
N GLU A 63 12.26 -14.96 -8.10
CA GLU A 63 12.85 -16.13 -8.77
C GLU A 63 14.33 -15.90 -9.09
N VAL A 64 14.67 -14.74 -9.63
CA VAL A 64 16.06 -14.36 -9.91
C VAL A 64 16.88 -14.19 -8.63
N GLU A 65 16.30 -13.59 -7.58
CA GLU A 65 16.94 -13.49 -6.26
C GLU A 65 17.24 -14.88 -5.68
N ALA A 66 16.32 -15.84 -5.81
CA ALA A 66 16.54 -17.21 -5.37
C ALA A 66 17.68 -17.91 -6.16
N GLN A 67 17.72 -17.73 -7.48
CA GLN A 67 18.81 -18.24 -8.33
C GLN A 67 20.16 -17.60 -7.97
N ALA A 68 20.18 -16.31 -7.70
CA ALA A 68 21.37 -15.57 -7.28
C ALA A 68 21.91 -16.10 -5.94
N VAL A 69 21.03 -16.33 -4.96
CA VAL A 69 21.40 -16.93 -3.67
C VAL A 69 21.91 -18.36 -3.84
N GLU A 70 21.35 -19.13 -4.78
CA GLU A 70 21.82 -20.49 -5.06
C GLU A 70 23.20 -20.50 -5.72
N ALA A 71 23.45 -19.68 -6.73
CA ALA A 71 24.76 -19.53 -7.37
C ALA A 71 25.84 -19.08 -6.36
N ALA A 72 25.46 -18.17 -5.47
CA ALA A 72 26.31 -17.65 -4.41
C ALA A 72 26.74 -18.72 -3.38
N LYS A 73 26.05 -19.86 -3.27
CA LYS A 73 26.46 -20.97 -2.39
C LYS A 73 27.75 -21.66 -2.85
N ALA A 74 28.16 -21.48 -4.11
CA ALA A 74 29.46 -21.96 -4.58
C ALA A 74 30.64 -21.18 -3.94
N PHE A 75 30.40 -19.95 -3.48
CA PHE A 75 31.41 -19.03 -2.95
C PHE A 75 31.30 -18.84 -1.43
N LYS A 76 30.85 -19.85 -0.68
CA LYS A 76 30.60 -19.75 0.77
C LYS A 76 31.79 -19.23 1.61
N ASN A 77 33.02 -19.46 1.16
CA ASN A 77 34.24 -19.08 1.88
C ASN A 77 34.74 -17.68 1.50
N ASP A 78 34.13 -17.03 0.51
CA ASP A 78 34.53 -15.71 0.03
C ASP A 78 33.30 -14.79 -0.08
N SER A 79 33.11 -13.95 0.95
CA SER A 79 32.00 -13.01 1.01
C SER A 79 32.02 -11.95 -0.11
N VAL A 80 33.19 -11.65 -0.69
CA VAL A 80 33.33 -10.70 -1.79
C VAL A 80 32.85 -11.35 -3.08
N ALA A 81 33.38 -12.54 -3.40
CA ALA A 81 32.95 -13.33 -4.55
C ALA A 81 31.45 -13.69 -4.47
N GLN A 82 30.93 -13.94 -3.27
CA GLN A 82 29.51 -14.20 -3.05
C GLN A 82 28.64 -13.00 -3.48
N LYS A 83 29.00 -11.78 -3.06
CA LYS A 83 28.27 -10.56 -3.42
C LYS A 83 28.38 -10.26 -4.92
N GLU A 84 29.56 -10.51 -5.49
CA GLU A 84 29.81 -10.28 -6.92
C GLU A 84 28.98 -11.24 -7.79
N GLU A 85 28.90 -12.51 -7.43
CA GLU A 85 28.08 -13.50 -8.16
C GLU A 85 26.59 -13.17 -8.07
N VAL A 86 26.09 -12.77 -6.89
CA VAL A 86 24.70 -12.30 -6.75
C VAL A 86 24.45 -11.14 -7.70
N ARG A 87 25.34 -10.13 -7.73
CA ARG A 87 25.20 -8.98 -8.60
C ARG A 87 25.22 -9.38 -10.08
N ARG A 88 26.11 -10.30 -10.47
CA ARG A 88 26.22 -10.81 -11.84
C ARG A 88 24.94 -11.48 -12.31
N VAL A 89 24.35 -12.36 -11.48
CA VAL A 89 23.10 -13.06 -11.79
C VAL A 89 21.93 -12.08 -11.90
N MET A 90 21.85 -11.09 -11.00
CA MET A 90 20.81 -10.05 -11.05
C MET A 90 20.90 -9.20 -12.34
N GLN A 91 22.11 -8.82 -12.74
CA GLN A 91 22.33 -8.03 -13.96
C GLN A 91 22.03 -8.80 -15.24
N LYS A 92 22.43 -10.08 -15.30
CA LYS A 92 22.19 -10.96 -16.46
C LYS A 92 20.70 -11.14 -16.77
N ASN A 93 19.86 -11.16 -15.74
CA ASN A 93 18.42 -11.39 -15.90
C ASN A 93 17.60 -10.10 -16.10
N HIS A 94 18.24 -8.94 -16.28
CA HIS A 94 17.61 -7.64 -16.58
C HIS A 94 16.43 -7.27 -15.66
N VAL A 95 16.47 -7.67 -14.39
CA VAL A 95 15.40 -7.34 -13.44
C VAL A 95 15.54 -5.89 -13.02
N SER A 96 14.49 -5.11 -13.28
CA SER A 96 14.41 -3.69 -12.94
C SER A 96 13.76 -3.49 -11.57
N PRO A 97 14.41 -2.84 -10.59
CA PRO A 97 13.83 -2.59 -9.27
C PRO A 97 12.75 -1.48 -9.29
N TRP A 98 12.53 -0.82 -10.44
CA TRP A 98 11.67 0.36 -10.55
C TRP A 98 10.18 0.08 -10.29
N ALA A 99 9.72 -1.17 -10.48
CA ALA A 99 8.32 -1.54 -10.23
C ALA A 99 7.91 -1.35 -8.76
N LYS A 100 8.81 -1.67 -7.81
CA LYS A 100 8.58 -1.47 -6.36
C LYS A 100 8.57 0.01 -6.00
N VAL A 101 9.51 0.77 -6.54
CA VAL A 101 9.65 2.21 -6.28
C VAL A 101 8.43 2.98 -6.78
N PHE A 102 7.94 2.67 -7.98
CA PHE A 102 6.77 3.37 -8.52
C PHE A 102 5.51 3.11 -7.69
N SER A 103 5.27 1.85 -7.29
CA SER A 103 4.13 1.51 -6.44
C SER A 103 4.19 2.23 -5.08
N LEU A 104 5.38 2.27 -4.48
CA LEU A 104 5.61 3.00 -3.23
C LEU A 104 5.43 4.51 -3.38
N ALA A 105 5.98 5.11 -4.45
CA ALA A 105 5.85 6.54 -4.73
C ALA A 105 4.38 6.94 -4.87
N PHE A 106 3.60 6.12 -5.56
CA PHE A 106 2.16 6.33 -5.68
C PHE A 106 1.43 6.23 -4.32
N GLN A 107 1.80 5.25 -3.50
CA GLN A 107 1.24 5.09 -2.16
C GLN A 107 1.49 6.34 -1.30
N VAL A 108 2.72 6.85 -1.31
CA VAL A 108 3.11 8.09 -0.61
C VAL A 108 2.36 9.28 -1.17
N LEU A 109 2.16 9.36 -2.49
CA LEU A 109 1.43 10.46 -3.13
C LEU A 109 -0.01 10.56 -2.62
N VAL A 110 -0.80 9.48 -2.72
CA VAL A 110 -2.19 9.47 -2.23
C VAL A 110 -2.25 9.71 -0.73
N PHE A 111 -1.29 9.17 0.01
CA PHE A 111 -1.17 9.44 1.42
C PHE A 111 -0.98 10.95 1.68
N LEU A 112 -0.03 11.63 1.03
CA LEU A 112 0.18 13.06 1.24
C LEU A 112 -1.05 13.89 0.85
N LEU A 113 -1.73 13.54 -0.25
CA LEU A 113 -2.94 14.24 -0.69
C LEU A 113 -4.07 14.14 0.35
N LEU A 114 -4.37 12.93 0.85
CA LEU A 114 -5.38 12.76 1.89
C LEU A 114 -5.01 13.52 3.16
N TYR A 115 -3.74 13.46 3.59
CA TYR A 115 -3.28 14.21 4.76
C TYR A 115 -3.53 15.71 4.60
N GLN A 116 -3.17 16.24 3.43
CA GLN A 116 -3.31 17.65 3.10
C GLN A 116 -4.78 18.11 3.13
N VAL A 117 -5.72 17.26 2.72
CA VAL A 117 -7.16 17.57 2.76
C VAL A 117 -7.63 17.84 4.19
N PHE A 118 -7.19 17.05 5.16
CA PHE A 118 -7.60 17.23 6.55
C PHE A 118 -6.85 18.36 7.26
N ILE A 119 -5.55 18.55 6.98
CA ILE A 119 -4.76 19.62 7.59
C ILE A 119 -5.09 21.00 7.05
N ARG A 120 -5.30 21.15 5.74
CA ARG A 120 -5.62 22.47 5.15
C ARG A 120 -7.02 22.97 5.55
N GLY A 121 -7.76 22.15 6.28
CA GLY A 121 -9.05 22.43 6.87
C GLY A 121 -10.13 22.33 5.81
N ILE A 122 -11.14 21.51 6.09
CA ILE A 122 -12.38 21.51 5.32
C ILE A 122 -13.27 22.65 5.86
N THR A 123 -12.76 23.88 5.76
CA THR A 123 -13.43 25.11 6.22
C THR A 123 -14.15 25.77 5.06
N GLY A 124 -15.43 26.09 5.25
CA GLY A 124 -16.38 26.51 4.21
C GLY A 124 -15.84 27.48 3.16
N GLU A 125 -15.18 28.56 3.56
CA GLU A 125 -14.65 29.58 2.63
C GLU A 125 -13.53 29.07 1.70
N ARG A 126 -12.72 28.10 2.16
CA ARG A 126 -11.65 27.51 1.34
C ARG A 126 -12.17 26.44 0.42
N ILE A 127 -13.16 25.67 0.88
CA ILE A 127 -13.80 24.61 0.10
C ILE A 127 -14.37 25.19 -1.20
N VAL A 128 -15.14 26.28 -1.11
CA VAL A 128 -15.79 26.90 -2.27
C VAL A 128 -14.80 27.27 -3.37
N LYS A 129 -13.56 27.68 -3.02
CA LYS A 129 -12.53 28.04 -4.00
C LYS A 129 -11.88 26.84 -4.70
N ILE A 130 -11.97 25.65 -4.11
CA ILE A 130 -11.36 24.42 -4.64
C ILE A 130 -12.41 23.59 -5.40
N LEU A 131 -13.68 23.71 -5.02
CA LEU A 131 -14.75 22.96 -5.65
C LEU A 131 -14.92 23.33 -7.13
N TYR A 132 -15.21 22.32 -7.93
CA TYR A 132 -15.64 22.54 -9.30
C TYR A 132 -17.07 23.08 -9.33
N PRO A 133 -17.44 23.86 -10.37
CA PRO A 133 -18.77 24.49 -10.46
C PRO A 133 -19.95 23.52 -10.41
N PHE A 134 -19.72 22.24 -10.72
CA PHE A 134 -20.75 21.19 -10.75
C PHE A 134 -20.86 20.41 -9.43
N ILE A 135 -20.09 20.74 -8.39
CA ILE A 135 -20.18 20.09 -7.08
C ILE A 135 -20.81 21.06 -6.09
N ASP A 136 -21.93 20.64 -5.50
CA ASP A 136 -22.64 21.42 -4.50
C ASP A 136 -21.79 21.68 -3.26
N PHE A 137 -21.98 22.85 -2.66
CA PHE A 137 -21.30 23.18 -1.42
C PHE A 137 -21.83 22.30 -0.27
N PRO A 138 -20.98 21.51 0.40
CA PRO A 138 -21.44 20.52 1.38
C PRO A 138 -21.90 21.10 2.71
N GLY A 139 -21.73 22.41 2.95
CA GLY A 139 -22.03 23.03 4.24
C GLY A 139 -21.05 22.61 5.32
N LYS A 140 -21.56 22.32 6.52
CA LYS A 140 -20.75 21.74 7.61
C LYS A 140 -20.49 20.27 7.31
N ILE A 141 -19.22 19.88 7.32
CA ILE A 141 -18.80 18.51 7.06
C ILE A 141 -18.86 17.70 8.34
N ASN A 142 -19.56 16.57 8.30
CA ASN A 142 -19.53 15.60 9.38
C ASN A 142 -18.23 14.78 9.31
N LEU A 143 -17.36 15.02 10.28
CA LEU A 143 -16.08 14.34 10.45
C LEU A 143 -16.18 13.16 11.44
N ASP A 144 -17.34 12.91 12.03
CA ASP A 144 -17.51 11.86 13.02
C ASP A 144 -17.72 10.51 12.32
N PHE A 145 -16.94 9.53 12.74
CA PHE A 145 -16.97 8.17 12.24
C PHE A 145 -16.92 7.19 13.41
N TYR A 146 -18.07 6.54 13.67
CA TYR A 146 -18.25 5.61 14.80
C TYR A 146 -17.79 6.16 16.15
N GLY A 147 -18.09 7.44 16.43
CA GLY A 147 -17.80 8.08 17.72
C GLY A 147 -16.41 8.72 17.82
N THR A 148 -15.59 8.65 16.77
CA THR A 148 -14.31 9.38 16.71
C THR A 148 -14.24 10.32 15.51
N ASN A 149 -13.68 11.50 15.71
CA ASN A 149 -13.49 12.46 14.63
C ASN A 149 -12.29 12.03 13.77
N ILE A 150 -12.49 11.85 12.47
CA ILE A 150 -11.45 11.38 11.54
C ILE A 150 -10.24 12.33 11.42
N GLY A 151 -10.43 13.61 11.78
CA GLY A 151 -9.37 14.61 11.77
C GLY A 151 -8.52 14.61 13.04
N ASN A 152 -8.96 13.95 14.12
CA ASN A 152 -8.22 13.90 15.36
C ASN A 152 -6.95 13.06 15.21
N THR A 153 -5.88 13.53 15.83
CA THR A 153 -4.69 12.73 16.09
C THR A 153 -4.85 11.96 17.39
N HIS A 154 -3.91 11.07 17.69
CA HIS A 154 -3.88 10.28 18.92
C HIS A 154 -5.04 9.28 19.08
N ASP A 155 -5.66 8.85 17.96
CA ASP A 155 -6.70 7.83 17.96
C ASP A 155 -6.11 6.44 18.22
N VAL A 156 -6.51 5.83 19.34
CA VAL A 156 -6.03 4.51 19.77
C VAL A 156 -6.84 3.39 19.13
N PHE A 157 -8.16 3.60 18.94
CA PHE A 157 -9.08 2.55 18.51
C PHE A 157 -8.77 2.07 17.08
N TRP A 158 -8.75 2.99 16.10
CA TRP A 158 -8.50 2.66 14.70
C TRP A 158 -7.05 2.32 14.43
N ALA A 159 -6.09 2.99 15.08
CA ALA A 159 -4.69 2.62 14.99
C ALA A 159 -4.45 1.20 15.54
N GLY A 160 -5.08 0.87 16.67
CA GLY A 160 -5.02 -0.47 17.27
C GLY A 160 -5.65 -1.53 16.37
N LEU A 161 -6.81 -1.24 15.78
CA LEU A 161 -7.47 -2.13 14.82
C LEU A 161 -6.56 -2.41 13.61
N VAL A 162 -5.91 -1.40 13.03
CA VAL A 162 -4.93 -1.58 11.95
C VAL A 162 -3.77 -2.48 12.39
N ALA A 163 -3.20 -2.25 13.57
CA ALA A 163 -2.09 -3.05 14.07
C ALA A 163 -2.50 -4.52 14.29
N ILE A 164 -3.67 -4.77 14.86
CA ILE A 164 -4.22 -6.13 15.05
C ILE A 164 -4.46 -6.81 13.71
N TYR A 165 -5.09 -6.11 12.77
CA TYR A 165 -5.32 -6.62 11.42
C TYR A 165 -4.01 -6.99 10.74
N LEU A 166 -3.01 -6.10 10.83
CA LEU A 166 -1.71 -6.28 10.22
C LEU A 166 -0.95 -7.47 10.83
N PHE A 167 -0.98 -7.60 12.16
CA PHE A 167 -0.43 -8.75 12.88
C PHE A 167 -1.02 -10.06 12.35
N PHE A 168 -2.36 -10.14 12.26
CA PHE A 168 -3.03 -11.34 11.78
C PHE A 168 -2.75 -11.62 10.29
N SER A 169 -2.71 -10.57 9.45
CA SER A 169 -2.37 -10.69 8.02
C SER A 169 -0.95 -11.26 7.83
N ILE A 170 0.02 -10.82 8.63
CA ILE A 170 1.39 -11.34 8.59
C ILE A 170 1.44 -12.77 9.11
N TYR A 171 0.83 -13.04 10.27
CA TYR A 171 0.77 -14.38 10.86
C TYR A 171 0.22 -15.43 9.88
N LEU A 172 -0.89 -15.12 9.21
CA LEU A 172 -1.46 -15.98 8.18
C LEU A 172 -0.49 -16.16 7.01
N LYS A 173 0.05 -15.07 6.46
CA LYS A 173 0.98 -15.13 5.31
C LYS A 173 2.24 -15.95 5.63
N GLU A 174 2.78 -15.84 6.84
CA GLU A 174 3.93 -16.65 7.26
C GLU A 174 3.60 -18.13 7.37
N THR A 175 2.43 -18.46 7.93
CA THR A 175 1.95 -19.85 8.08
C THR A 175 1.82 -20.55 6.73
N PHE A 176 1.42 -19.82 5.68
CA PHE A 176 1.33 -20.35 4.32
C PHE A 176 2.62 -20.20 3.49
N SER A 177 3.65 -19.51 3.99
CA SER A 177 4.92 -19.33 3.27
C SER A 177 5.94 -20.43 3.62
N LYS A 178 6.52 -21.09 2.60
CA LYS A 178 7.59 -22.10 2.79
C LYS A 178 8.97 -21.50 3.08
N GLN A 179 9.11 -20.18 2.99
CA GLN A 179 10.38 -19.49 3.21
C GLN A 179 10.55 -19.22 4.71
N ARG A 180 11.56 -19.83 5.31
CA ARG A 180 11.89 -19.71 6.73
C ARG A 180 12.94 -18.60 6.89
N ASP A 181 12.48 -17.36 7.00
CA ASP A 181 13.36 -16.23 7.27
C ASP A 181 13.64 -16.14 8.78
N GLN A 182 14.88 -15.83 9.15
CA GLN A 182 15.34 -15.80 10.56
C GLN A 182 14.79 -14.58 11.31
N SER A 183 14.23 -13.60 10.58
CA SER A 183 13.68 -12.35 11.13
C SER A 183 12.18 -12.41 11.45
N ARG A 184 11.56 -13.61 11.44
CA ARG A 184 10.12 -13.85 11.63
C ARG A 184 9.51 -13.12 12.83
N VAL A 185 10.13 -13.29 14.00
CA VAL A 185 9.56 -12.75 15.25
C VAL A 185 9.66 -11.22 15.28
N THR A 186 10.77 -10.67 14.78
CA THR A 186 10.97 -9.23 14.68
C THR A 186 9.92 -8.61 13.79
N PHE A 187 9.72 -9.12 12.57
CA PHE A 187 8.72 -8.54 11.66
C PHE A 187 7.28 -8.73 12.13
N LEU A 188 6.96 -9.88 12.73
CA LEU A 188 5.60 -10.18 13.20
C LEU A 188 5.12 -9.22 14.28
N PHE A 189 5.98 -8.83 15.23
CA PHE A 189 5.59 -7.97 16.35
C PHE A 189 6.04 -6.51 16.18
N LEU A 190 7.26 -6.26 15.70
CA LEU A 190 7.81 -4.91 15.59
C LEU A 190 7.04 -4.08 14.55
N PHE A 191 6.68 -4.69 13.41
CA PHE A 191 6.06 -3.94 12.32
C PHE A 191 4.63 -3.46 12.66
N PRO A 192 3.73 -4.30 13.23
CA PRO A 192 2.45 -3.80 13.74
C PRO A 192 2.57 -2.75 14.85
N LEU A 193 3.50 -2.93 15.80
CA LEU A 193 3.70 -1.97 16.88
C LEU A 193 4.21 -0.62 16.37
N PHE A 194 5.17 -0.65 15.44
CA PHE A 194 5.68 0.54 14.78
C PHE A 194 4.58 1.26 13.97
N THR A 195 3.77 0.49 13.24
CA THR A 195 2.62 1.01 12.50
C THR A 195 1.61 1.67 13.43
N PHE A 196 1.30 1.05 14.57
CA PHE A 196 0.46 1.65 15.61
C PHE A 196 1.02 2.99 16.07
N ALA A 197 2.30 3.03 16.45
CA ALA A 197 2.93 4.26 16.93
C ALA A 197 2.88 5.39 15.89
N ILE A 198 3.18 5.10 14.62
CA ILE A 198 3.08 6.08 13.53
C ILE A 198 1.64 6.58 13.37
N LEU A 199 0.67 5.65 13.32
CA LEU A 199 -0.73 6.01 13.11
C LEU A 199 -1.31 6.78 14.29
N TRP A 200 -0.81 6.54 15.49
CA TRP A 200 -1.19 7.27 16.69
C TRP A 200 -0.84 8.76 16.57
N PHE A 201 0.31 9.11 15.99
CA PHE A 201 0.66 10.54 15.77
C PHE A 201 -0.09 11.19 14.60
N LEU A 202 -0.64 10.39 13.69
CA LEU A 202 -1.29 10.87 12.49
C LEU A 202 -2.81 11.06 12.70
N PRO A 203 -3.47 11.85 11.83
CA PRO A 203 -4.93 11.93 11.86
C PRO A 203 -5.56 10.55 11.63
N MET A 204 -6.63 10.24 12.35
CA MET A 204 -7.32 8.95 12.33
C MET A 204 -7.68 8.47 10.90
N VAL A 205 -7.99 9.40 10.00
CA VAL A 205 -8.23 9.10 8.58
C VAL A 205 -7.12 8.26 7.92
N LYS A 206 -5.88 8.34 8.43
CA LYS A 206 -4.77 7.51 7.97
C LYS A 206 -4.95 6.06 8.31
N ALA A 207 -5.43 5.76 9.52
CA ALA A 207 -5.75 4.40 9.92
C ALA A 207 -6.86 3.83 9.01
N LEU A 208 -7.92 4.59 8.71
CA LEU A 208 -8.98 4.17 7.79
C LEU A 208 -8.48 3.88 6.38
N PHE A 209 -7.64 4.77 5.83
CA PHE A 209 -7.04 4.59 4.50
C PHE A 209 -6.19 3.32 4.42
N ILE A 210 -5.34 3.08 5.43
CA ILE A 210 -4.46 1.90 5.48
C ILE A 210 -5.30 0.63 5.66
N LEU A 211 -6.26 0.63 6.59
CA LEU A 211 -7.13 -0.51 6.83
C LEU A 211 -7.91 -0.91 5.58
N THR A 212 -8.54 0.07 4.93
CA THR A 212 -9.31 -0.15 3.69
C THR A 212 -8.42 -0.68 2.58
N THR A 213 -7.21 -0.13 2.45
CA THR A 213 -6.20 -0.62 1.51
C THR A 213 -5.88 -2.10 1.77
N MET A 214 -5.61 -2.47 3.02
CA MET A 214 -5.22 -3.83 3.39
C MET A 214 -6.34 -4.83 3.12
N ILE A 215 -7.56 -4.48 3.54
CA ILE A 215 -8.76 -5.30 3.29
C ILE A 215 -8.97 -5.49 1.79
N PHE A 216 -8.90 -4.41 1.01
CA PHE A 216 -9.04 -4.48 -0.45
C PHE A 216 -7.99 -5.41 -1.08
N SER A 217 -6.72 -5.25 -0.70
CA SER A 217 -5.62 -6.08 -1.20
C SER A 217 -5.81 -7.56 -0.84
N ASP A 218 -6.24 -7.86 0.38
CA ASP A 218 -6.47 -9.23 0.82
C ASP A 218 -7.70 -9.84 0.10
N ILE A 219 -8.78 -9.07 -0.14
CA ILE A 219 -9.94 -9.48 -0.96
C ILE A 219 -9.50 -9.82 -2.39
N ILE A 220 -8.73 -8.94 -3.05
CA ILE A 220 -8.25 -9.20 -4.41
C ILE A 220 -7.32 -10.42 -4.46
N SER A 221 -6.47 -10.60 -3.44
CA SER A 221 -5.62 -11.77 -3.31
C SER A 221 -6.46 -13.05 -3.19
N LEU A 222 -7.53 -13.02 -2.38
CA LEU A 222 -8.45 -14.13 -2.20
C LEU A 222 -9.19 -14.46 -3.51
N ILE A 223 -9.78 -13.46 -4.17
CA ILE A 223 -10.46 -13.63 -5.46
C ILE A 223 -9.52 -14.26 -6.49
N ARG A 224 -8.28 -13.77 -6.58
CA ARG A 224 -7.30 -14.33 -7.50
C ARG A 224 -6.98 -15.79 -7.20
N ARG A 225 -6.78 -16.15 -5.93
CA ARG A 225 -6.50 -17.55 -5.53
C ARG A 225 -7.65 -18.48 -5.88
N VAL A 226 -8.90 -18.00 -5.79
CA VAL A 226 -10.10 -18.77 -6.13
C VAL A 226 -10.30 -18.89 -7.64
N LEU A 227 -10.14 -17.79 -8.39
CA LEU A 227 -10.37 -17.76 -9.85
C LEU A 227 -9.20 -18.31 -10.67
N PHE A 228 -7.97 -18.08 -10.21
CA PHE A 228 -6.72 -18.50 -10.87
C PHE A 228 -5.82 -19.23 -9.86
N PRO A 229 -6.20 -20.45 -9.44
CA PRO A 229 -5.34 -21.26 -8.58
C PRO A 229 -4.01 -21.50 -9.32
N GLU A 230 -2.91 -21.00 -8.75
CA GLU A 230 -1.58 -21.23 -9.33
C GLU A 230 -1.35 -22.74 -9.45
N LYS A 231 -1.18 -23.24 -10.69
CA LYS A 231 -0.63 -24.58 -10.91
C LYS A 231 0.74 -24.58 -10.21
N LYS A 232 0.89 -25.40 -9.17
CA LYS A 232 2.18 -25.64 -8.49
C LYS A 232 3.24 -25.78 -9.56
N ALA A 233 4.17 -24.83 -9.66
CA ALA A 233 5.32 -24.97 -10.54
C ALA A 233 5.98 -26.30 -10.20
N ALA A 234 6.03 -27.22 -11.16
CA ALA A 234 6.73 -28.47 -11.01
C ALA A 234 8.18 -28.12 -10.69
N VAL A 235 8.61 -28.50 -9.49
CA VAL A 235 10.02 -28.46 -9.10
C VAL A 235 10.77 -29.17 -10.22
N PRO A 236 11.68 -28.52 -10.97
CA PRO A 236 12.49 -29.26 -11.93
C PRO A 236 13.24 -30.32 -11.13
N ALA A 237 12.91 -31.58 -11.40
CA ALA A 237 13.55 -32.72 -10.80
C ALA A 237 15.05 -32.51 -10.96
N LYS A 238 15.78 -32.58 -9.83
CA LYS A 238 17.24 -32.58 -9.79
C LYS A 238 17.75 -33.39 -10.98
N ALA A 239 18.29 -32.73 -11.99
CA ALA A 239 19.04 -33.41 -13.03
C ALA A 239 20.21 -34.03 -12.28
N SER A 240 20.11 -35.34 -12.12
CA SER A 240 21.03 -36.16 -11.39
C SER A 240 22.42 -35.94 -11.94
N ALA A 241 23.37 -35.82 -11.03
CA ALA A 241 24.75 -36.18 -11.29
C ALA A 241 24.75 -37.51 -12.07
N LYS A 242 25.24 -37.47 -13.30
CA LYS A 242 25.83 -38.63 -13.94
C LYS A 242 27.19 -38.21 -14.47
N LYS A 243 28.17 -38.94 -13.96
CA LYS A 243 29.57 -38.99 -14.34
C LYS A 243 29.75 -39.08 -15.86
#